data_AF-A0A969G651-F1
#
_entry.id   AF-A0A969G651-F1
#
_cell.length_a   1.000
_cell.length_b   1.000
_cell.length_c   1.000
_cell.angle_alpha   90.00
_cell.angle_beta   90.00
_cell.angle_gamma   90.00
#
_symmetry.space_group_name_H-M   'P 1'
#
loop_
_entity.id
_entity.type
_entity.pdbx_description
1 polymer ?
#
loop_
_entity_poly.entity_id
_entity_poly.type
_entity_poly.pdbx_seq_one_letter_code
_entity_poly.pdbx_strand_id
1 'polypeptide(L)'
;VPHIGPFPPQVIEGFYNVEDFGAKGDDLEDDTIALQRAIDHVKGLGTDLRSHAMKVIYFPAGDYYVRDKLTFGEENVRYMVVLGENKINTRLILSPNSPGFDNPAQPKEVLAFFDGEHDNNQFWNSVLNLTIAVEAGNPGAIALQYHQNNAGRIQDVSLIAKEIVANMV
;
A
#
# COMPACT_ATOMS: atom_id res chain seq x y z
N VAL A 1 -4.52 17.07 22.35
CA VAL A 1 -4.11 16.47 21.07
C VAL A 1 -4.30 17.53 20.01
N PRO A 2 -3.27 17.94 19.24
CA PRO A 2 -3.51 18.91 18.19
C PRO A 2 -4.35 18.23 17.11
N HIS A 3 -5.55 18.77 16.88
CA HIS A 3 -6.38 18.43 15.74
C HIS A 3 -5.62 18.89 14.49
N ILE A 4 -5.13 17.95 13.68
CA ILE A 4 -4.72 18.27 12.32
C ILE A 4 -6.04 18.45 11.57
N GLY A 5 -6.39 19.70 11.28
CA GLY A 5 -7.54 20.02 10.42
C GLY A 5 -7.30 19.53 8.98
N PRO A 6 -8.33 19.52 8.13
CA PRO A 6 -8.16 19.13 6.73
C PRO A 6 -7.07 19.99 6.08
N PHE A 7 -6.15 19.34 5.37
CA PHE A 7 -5.02 20.00 4.72
C PHE A 7 -5.51 21.09 3.76
N PRO A 8 -4.88 22.30 3.74
CA PRO A 8 -5.22 23.31 2.74
C PRO A 8 -4.91 22.80 1.32
N PRO A 9 -5.62 23.28 0.28
CA PRO A 9 -5.49 22.82 -1.11
C PRO A 9 -4.22 23.36 -1.78
N GLN A 10 -3.07 23.19 -1.15
CA GLN A 10 -1.76 23.48 -1.72
C GLN A 10 -1.17 22.14 -2.14
N VAL A 11 -0.87 21.98 -3.44
CA VAL A 11 -0.10 20.85 -3.93
C VAL A 11 1.26 20.90 -3.24
N ILE A 12 1.48 20.04 -2.26
CA ILE A 12 2.79 19.84 -1.66
C ILE A 12 3.56 18.96 -2.64
N GLU A 13 4.59 19.52 -3.26
CA GLU A 13 5.44 18.76 -4.18
C GLU A 13 5.98 17.50 -3.49
N GLY A 14 5.81 16.34 -4.14
CA GLY A 14 6.19 15.05 -3.57
C GLY A 14 5.11 14.39 -2.70
N PHE A 15 3.91 14.96 -2.58
CA PHE A 15 2.80 14.37 -1.83
C PHE A 15 1.58 14.15 -2.74
N TYR A 16 1.10 12.91 -2.82
CA TYR A 16 0.07 12.48 -3.78
C TYR A 16 -1.05 11.78 -3.01
N ASN A 17 -2.20 12.45 -2.88
CA ASN A 17 -3.38 11.86 -2.23
C ASN A 17 -4.03 10.85 -3.18
N VAL A 18 -4.30 9.63 -2.69
CA VAL A 18 -4.95 8.57 -3.47
C VAL A 18 -6.35 8.96 -3.99
N GLU A 19 -7.04 9.88 -3.30
CA GLU A 19 -8.33 10.41 -3.73
C GLU A 19 -8.25 11.20 -5.05
N ASP A 20 -7.11 11.84 -5.32
CA ASP A 20 -6.86 12.54 -6.60
C ASP A 20 -6.79 11.57 -7.79
N PHE A 21 -6.62 10.26 -7.51
CA PHE A 21 -6.60 9.18 -8.50
C PHE A 21 -7.91 8.39 -8.55
N GLY A 22 -8.89 8.79 -7.74
CA GLY A 22 -10.24 8.24 -7.69
C GLY A 22 -10.45 7.15 -6.64
N ALA A 23 -9.52 6.95 -5.71
CA ALA A 23 -9.74 6.06 -4.58
C ALA A 23 -10.70 6.73 -3.59
N LYS A 24 -11.61 5.97 -2.99
CA LYS A 24 -12.64 6.57 -2.12
C LYS A 24 -12.44 6.21 -0.66
N GLY A 25 -12.09 4.97 -0.36
CA GLY A 25 -11.82 4.55 1.02
C GLY A 25 -13.03 4.61 1.96
N ASP A 26 -14.27 4.73 1.46
CA ASP A 26 -15.45 4.88 2.33
C ASP A 26 -16.74 4.22 1.79
N ASP A 27 -16.68 3.54 0.64
CA ASP A 27 -17.87 3.06 -0.08
C ASP A 27 -17.93 1.53 -0.32
N LEU A 28 -16.98 0.77 0.24
CA LEU A 28 -16.85 -0.69 0.05
C LEU A 28 -16.55 -1.12 -1.41
N GLU A 29 -16.29 -0.16 -2.31
CA GLU A 29 -15.98 -0.44 -3.71
C GLU A 29 -14.51 -0.81 -3.92
N ASP A 30 -14.22 -1.37 -5.10
CA ASP A 30 -12.85 -1.73 -5.48
C ASP A 30 -11.99 -0.51 -5.82
N ASP A 31 -11.04 -0.19 -4.95
CA ASP A 31 -10.08 0.89 -5.15
C ASP A 31 -8.80 0.44 -5.89
N THR A 32 -8.66 -0.85 -6.25
CA THR A 32 -7.41 -1.42 -6.81
C THR A 32 -6.86 -0.59 -7.98
N ILE A 33 -7.72 -0.24 -8.95
CA ILE A 33 -7.30 0.51 -10.14
C ILE A 33 -6.86 1.94 -9.78
N ALA A 34 -7.57 2.60 -8.88
CA ALA A 34 -7.26 3.97 -8.47
C ALA A 34 -5.95 4.04 -7.69
N LEU A 35 -5.74 3.10 -6.77
CA LEU A 35 -4.51 3.00 -6.00
C LEU A 35 -3.30 2.64 -6.86
N GLN A 36 -3.46 1.72 -7.82
CA GLN A 36 -2.38 1.40 -8.75
C GLN A 36 -2.03 2.60 -9.64
N ARG A 37 -3.01 3.41 -10.07
CA ARG A 37 -2.74 4.67 -10.79
C ARG A 37 -1.90 5.65 -9.96
N ALA A 38 -2.14 5.76 -8.67
CA ALA A 38 -1.34 6.61 -7.78
C ALA A 38 0.12 6.12 -7.71
N ILE A 39 0.32 4.80 -7.59
CA ILE A 39 1.65 4.18 -7.61
C ILE A 39 2.35 4.42 -8.95
N ASP A 40 1.67 4.15 -10.06
CA ASP A 40 2.23 4.30 -11.40
C ASP A 40 2.59 5.76 -11.71
N HIS A 41 1.75 6.71 -11.29
CA HIS A 41 2.03 8.13 -11.41
C HIS A 41 3.33 8.50 -10.68
N VAL A 42 3.43 8.14 -9.40
CA VAL A 42 4.59 8.45 -8.56
C VAL A 42 5.87 7.81 -9.11
N LYS A 43 5.80 6.56 -9.59
CA LYS A 43 6.91 5.92 -10.30
C LYS A 43 7.33 6.67 -11.55
N GLY A 44 6.37 7.13 -12.35
CA GLY A 44 6.60 7.89 -13.58
C GLY A 44 7.34 9.22 -13.38
N LEU A 45 7.33 9.77 -12.17
CA LEU A 45 8.10 10.98 -11.82
C LEU A 45 9.60 10.71 -11.60
N GLY A 46 10.02 9.45 -11.68
CA GLY A 46 11.42 9.04 -11.71
C GLY A 46 12.04 8.80 -10.33
N THR A 47 13.17 8.09 -10.36
CA THR A 47 13.87 7.54 -9.17
C THR A 47 15.33 7.98 -9.10
N ASP A 48 15.65 9.16 -9.68
CA ASP A 48 17.02 9.70 -9.74
C ASP A 48 17.63 9.83 -8.33
N LEU A 49 18.71 9.07 -8.11
CA LEU A 49 19.53 9.06 -6.89
C LEU A 49 20.05 10.44 -6.50
N ARG A 50 20.18 11.38 -7.44
CA ARG A 50 20.69 12.73 -7.16
C ARG A 50 19.64 13.62 -6.50
N SER A 51 18.36 13.37 -6.77
CA SER A 51 17.27 14.20 -6.27
C SER A 51 16.98 13.99 -4.77
N HIS A 52 17.15 12.74 -4.29
CA HIS A 52 16.71 12.31 -2.95
C HIS A 52 15.27 12.72 -2.60
N ALA A 53 14.44 13.00 -3.62
CA ALA A 53 13.10 13.54 -3.44
C ALA A 53 12.15 12.40 -3.10
N MET A 54 11.71 12.37 -1.84
CA MET A 54 10.71 11.44 -1.34
C MET A 54 9.38 11.71 -2.04
N LYS A 55 8.73 10.64 -2.50
CA LYS A 55 7.39 10.70 -3.06
C LYS A 55 6.47 9.92 -2.14
N VAL A 56 5.51 10.64 -1.59
CA VAL A 56 4.57 10.14 -0.59
C VAL A 56 3.26 9.87 -1.28
N ILE A 57 2.85 8.61 -1.31
CA ILE A 57 1.49 8.19 -1.66
C ILE A 57 0.71 8.20 -0.35
N TYR A 58 -0.19 9.16 -0.23
CA TYR A 58 -0.93 9.43 0.99
C TYR A 58 -2.33 8.85 0.94
N PHE A 59 -2.67 8.11 1.99
CA PHE A 59 -3.98 7.53 2.25
C PHE A 59 -4.62 8.30 3.41
N PRO A 60 -5.65 9.12 3.15
CA PRO A 60 -6.54 9.62 4.20
C PRO A 60 -7.13 8.51 5.08
N ALA A 61 -7.76 8.87 6.19
CA ALA A 61 -8.57 7.91 6.96
C ALA A 61 -9.67 7.31 6.05
N GLY A 62 -9.72 5.98 5.99
CA GLY A 62 -10.61 5.23 5.12
C GLY A 62 -10.29 3.73 5.06
N ASP A 63 -11.27 2.96 4.59
CA ASP A 63 -11.19 1.56 4.24
C ASP A 63 -11.09 1.39 2.72
N TYR A 64 -9.86 1.17 2.24
CA TYR A 64 -9.57 1.01 0.83
C TYR A 64 -9.57 -0.47 0.47
N TYR A 65 -10.63 -0.92 -0.20
CA TYR A 65 -10.77 -2.32 -0.58
C TYR A 65 -10.05 -2.60 -1.90
N VAL A 66 -9.27 -3.67 -1.92
CA VAL A 66 -8.61 -4.17 -3.14
C VAL A 66 -8.99 -5.62 -3.40
N ARG A 67 -8.94 -6.02 -4.66
CA ARG A 67 -9.10 -7.41 -5.13
C ARG A 67 -7.89 -7.92 -5.89
N ASP A 68 -6.90 -7.07 -6.12
CA ASP A 68 -5.64 -7.43 -6.77
C ASP A 68 -4.43 -6.80 -6.05
N LYS A 69 -3.25 -7.25 -6.46
CA LYS A 69 -1.95 -6.77 -6.01
C LYS A 69 -1.76 -5.30 -6.38
N LEU A 70 -1.28 -4.52 -5.42
CA LEU A 70 -0.68 -3.20 -5.64
C LEU A 70 0.82 -3.37 -5.73
N THR A 71 1.42 -2.92 -6.83
CA THR A 71 2.84 -3.16 -7.08
C THR A 71 3.59 -1.95 -7.61
N PHE A 72 4.82 -1.81 -7.15
CA PHE A 72 5.80 -0.91 -7.74
C PHE A 72 6.58 -1.54 -8.92
N GLY A 73 6.33 -2.80 -9.27
CA GLY A 73 6.86 -3.49 -10.45
C GLY A 73 8.32 -3.96 -10.30
N GLU A 74 8.97 -4.28 -11.42
CA GLU A 74 10.34 -4.82 -11.47
C GLU A 74 11.43 -3.75 -11.62
N GLU A 75 11.05 -2.47 -11.64
CA GLU A 75 12.00 -1.38 -11.83
C GLU A 75 12.72 -1.00 -10.54
N ASN A 76 13.79 -0.22 -10.67
CA ASN A 76 14.44 0.40 -9.52
C ASN A 76 13.54 1.49 -8.94
N VAL A 77 12.75 1.12 -7.94
CA VAL A 77 11.84 2.02 -7.25
C VAL A 77 12.50 2.48 -5.95
N ARG A 78 12.63 3.79 -5.77
CA ARG A 78 13.37 4.38 -4.65
C ARG A 78 12.66 5.63 -4.16
N TYR A 79 12.85 5.94 -2.89
CA TYR A 79 12.30 7.12 -2.22
C TYR A 79 10.76 7.14 -2.21
N MET A 80 10.12 5.96 -2.20
CA MET A 80 8.67 5.81 -2.19
C MET A 80 8.15 5.58 -0.78
N VAL A 81 7.25 6.44 -0.33
CA VAL A 81 6.62 6.33 0.98
C VAL A 81 5.14 6.08 0.78
N VAL A 82 4.66 4.94 1.26
CA VAL A 82 3.23 4.71 1.47
C VAL A 82 2.89 5.18 2.87
N LEU A 83 2.04 6.20 3.00
CA LEU A 83 1.72 6.85 4.26
C LEU A 83 0.21 6.88 4.48
N GLY A 84 -0.27 6.25 5.55
CA GLY A 84 -1.61 6.50 6.05
C GLY A 84 -1.70 7.71 6.98
N GLU A 85 -2.91 8.26 7.12
CA GLU A 85 -3.20 9.28 8.12
C GLU A 85 -2.90 8.77 9.54
N ASN A 86 -3.36 7.55 9.84
CA ASN A 86 -3.05 6.83 11.08
C ASN A 86 -3.39 5.34 10.97
N LYS A 87 -2.74 4.49 11.76
CA LYS A 87 -2.93 3.04 11.67
C LYS A 87 -4.33 2.55 12.04
N ILE A 88 -5.09 3.33 12.80
CA ILE A 88 -6.38 2.91 13.36
C ILE A 88 -7.49 3.06 12.33
N ASN A 89 -7.49 4.18 11.60
CA ASN A 89 -8.55 4.56 10.67
C ASN A 89 -8.14 4.50 9.19
N THR A 90 -6.87 4.26 8.86
CA THR A 90 -6.44 4.04 7.47
C THR A 90 -6.14 2.56 7.25
N ARG A 91 -6.97 1.88 6.46
CA ARG A 91 -6.89 0.43 6.22
C ARG A 91 -6.87 0.11 4.73
N LEU A 92 -5.84 -0.60 4.28
CA LEU A 92 -5.80 -1.28 2.99
C LEU A 92 -6.30 -2.71 3.19
N ILE A 93 -7.40 -3.08 2.56
CA ILE A 93 -8.12 -4.33 2.85
C ILE A 93 -8.17 -5.20 1.59
N LEU A 94 -7.51 -6.35 1.59
CA LEU A 94 -7.76 -7.38 0.58
C LEU A 94 -9.12 -8.00 0.84
N SER A 95 -10.02 -7.86 -0.13
CA SER A 95 -11.41 -8.33 -0.05
C SER A 95 -11.49 -9.86 0.09
N PRO A 96 -12.59 -10.41 0.62
CA PRO A 96 -12.75 -11.86 0.75
C PRO A 96 -12.68 -12.58 -0.60
N ASN A 97 -12.06 -13.75 -0.64
CA ASN A 97 -11.95 -14.60 -1.84
C ASN A 97 -11.45 -13.85 -3.09
N SER A 98 -10.43 -13.00 -2.93
CA SER A 98 -9.89 -12.21 -4.02
C SER A 98 -9.17 -13.11 -5.04
N PRO A 99 -9.36 -12.91 -6.36
CA PRO A 99 -8.79 -13.77 -7.39
C PRO A 99 -7.26 -13.92 -7.30
N GLY A 100 -6.80 -15.18 -7.26
CA GLY A 100 -5.38 -15.53 -7.23
C GLY A 100 -4.72 -15.44 -5.84
N PHE A 101 -5.49 -15.19 -4.78
CA PHE A 101 -5.02 -15.21 -3.39
C PHE A 101 -5.46 -16.46 -2.63
N ASP A 102 -6.10 -17.43 -3.30
CA ASP A 102 -6.71 -18.62 -2.71
C ASP A 102 -5.78 -19.83 -2.60
N ASN A 103 -4.58 -19.76 -3.19
CA ASN A 103 -3.65 -20.88 -3.26
C ASN A 103 -2.32 -20.61 -2.50
N PRO A 104 -2.09 -21.22 -1.33
CA PRO A 104 -0.83 -21.09 -0.58
C PRO A 104 0.41 -21.57 -1.31
N ALA A 105 0.27 -22.46 -2.29
CA ALA A 105 1.39 -22.93 -3.11
C ALA A 105 1.77 -21.94 -4.23
N GLN A 106 0.95 -20.91 -4.46
CA GLN A 106 1.19 -19.83 -5.42
C GLN A 106 0.88 -18.50 -4.72
N PRO A 107 1.70 -18.09 -3.75
CA PRO A 107 1.41 -16.92 -2.95
C PRO A 107 1.42 -15.65 -3.80
N LYS A 108 0.64 -14.66 -3.36
CA LYS A 108 0.47 -13.38 -4.05
C LYS A 108 0.41 -12.24 -3.05
N GLU A 109 1.10 -11.14 -3.34
CA GLU A 109 1.20 -9.99 -2.46
C GLU A 109 0.01 -9.04 -2.60
N VAL A 110 -0.42 -8.43 -1.49
CA VAL A 110 -1.38 -7.32 -1.50
C VAL A 110 -0.67 -6.01 -1.84
N LEU A 111 0.45 -5.72 -1.17
CA LEU A 111 1.33 -4.60 -1.49
C LEU A 111 2.77 -5.08 -1.66
N ALA A 112 3.36 -4.82 -2.83
CA ALA A 112 4.74 -5.19 -3.15
C ALA A 112 5.54 -3.98 -3.63
N PHE A 113 6.70 -3.76 -3.04
CA PHE A 113 7.64 -2.72 -3.51
C PHE A 113 8.51 -3.16 -4.70
N PHE A 114 8.57 -4.47 -4.99
CA PHE A 114 9.40 -5.00 -6.06
C PHE A 114 8.88 -6.38 -6.50
N ASP A 115 8.80 -6.62 -7.81
CA ASP A 115 8.33 -7.89 -8.37
C ASP A 115 9.46 -8.78 -8.90
N GLY A 116 10.69 -8.28 -8.93
CA GLY A 116 11.85 -9.06 -9.35
C GLY A 116 12.40 -9.96 -8.24
N GLU A 117 13.33 -10.85 -8.60
CA GLU A 117 13.90 -11.81 -7.65
C GLU A 117 15.00 -11.19 -6.76
N HIS A 118 15.90 -10.41 -7.35
CA HIS A 118 17.07 -9.86 -6.67
C HIS A 118 17.37 -8.45 -7.16
N ASP A 119 17.54 -7.53 -6.22
CA ASP A 119 18.01 -6.18 -6.50
C ASP A 119 18.68 -5.58 -5.24
N ASN A 120 19.64 -4.68 -5.46
CA ASN A 120 20.39 -4.02 -4.40
C ASN A 120 20.17 -2.50 -4.38
N ASN A 121 19.08 -2.04 -4.99
CA ASN A 121 18.86 -0.67 -5.37
C ASN A 121 17.50 -0.11 -4.90
N GLN A 122 16.65 -0.86 -4.20
CA GLN A 122 15.36 -0.37 -3.68
C GLN A 122 15.55 0.52 -2.43
N PHE A 123 16.07 1.73 -2.60
CA PHE A 123 16.45 2.62 -1.50
C PHE A 123 15.30 3.46 -0.93
N TRP A 124 15.32 3.75 0.38
CA TRP A 124 14.44 4.77 0.99
C TRP A 124 12.95 4.55 0.82
N ASN A 125 12.53 3.33 0.56
CA ASN A 125 11.13 2.99 0.47
C ASN A 125 10.58 2.73 1.89
N SER A 126 9.31 3.03 2.14
CA SER A 126 8.74 2.94 3.50
C SER A 126 7.22 2.75 3.49
N VAL A 127 6.70 2.11 4.53
CA VAL A 127 5.26 1.98 4.81
C VAL A 127 4.98 2.49 6.21
N LEU A 128 4.10 3.48 6.33
CA LEU A 128 3.90 4.22 7.58
C LEU A 128 2.41 4.35 7.89
N ASN A 129 2.07 4.23 9.18
CA ASN A 129 0.82 4.72 9.76
C ASN A 129 -0.47 4.17 9.10
N LEU A 130 -0.52 2.89 8.73
CA LEU A 130 -1.72 2.26 8.18
C LEU A 130 -1.86 0.80 8.64
N THR A 131 -3.04 0.23 8.45
CA THR A 131 -3.26 -1.21 8.58
C THR A 131 -3.36 -1.86 7.21
N ILE A 132 -2.73 -3.01 7.00
CA ILE A 132 -3.01 -3.91 5.87
C ILE A 132 -3.75 -5.12 6.42
N ALA A 133 -5.00 -5.30 5.97
CA ALA A 133 -5.86 -6.38 6.39
C ALA A 133 -6.10 -7.36 5.24
N VAL A 134 -6.03 -8.65 5.53
CA VAL A 134 -6.39 -9.74 4.63
C VAL A 134 -7.68 -10.36 5.14
N GLU A 135 -8.76 -10.24 4.38
CA GLU A 135 -10.03 -10.89 4.70
C GLU A 135 -9.96 -12.41 4.46
N ALA A 136 -10.95 -13.13 5.00
CA ALA A 136 -11.08 -14.57 4.87
C ALA A 136 -11.16 -15.05 3.40
N GLY A 137 -10.73 -16.30 3.16
CA GLY A 137 -10.72 -16.89 1.81
C GLY A 137 -9.49 -16.54 0.96
N ASN A 138 -8.47 -15.92 1.56
CA ASN A 138 -7.22 -15.55 0.90
C ASN A 138 -5.99 -16.24 1.51
N PRO A 139 -5.95 -17.58 1.65
CA PRO A 139 -4.86 -18.29 2.33
C PRO A 139 -3.49 -18.22 1.61
N GLY A 140 -3.45 -17.78 0.35
CA GLY A 140 -2.21 -17.50 -0.40
C GLY A 140 -1.74 -16.04 -0.31
N ALA A 141 -2.42 -15.18 0.45
CA ALA A 141 -2.04 -13.77 0.51
C ALA A 141 -0.80 -13.50 1.35
N ILE A 142 0.10 -12.71 0.79
CA ILE A 142 1.19 -12.02 1.50
C ILE A 142 0.74 -10.57 1.69
N ALA A 143 0.48 -10.13 2.92
CA ALA A 143 -0.01 -8.77 3.16
C ALA A 143 0.97 -7.68 2.67
N LEU A 144 2.28 -7.89 2.86
CA LEU A 144 3.30 -6.94 2.46
C LEU A 144 4.59 -7.66 2.05
N GLN A 145 5.03 -7.45 0.81
CA GLN A 145 6.40 -7.74 0.40
C GLN A 145 7.22 -6.45 0.44
N TYR A 146 8.08 -6.37 1.45
CA TYR A 146 8.90 -5.21 1.73
C TYR A 146 10.33 -5.44 1.24
N HIS A 147 10.54 -5.31 -0.08
CA HIS A 147 11.88 -5.38 -0.67
C HIS A 147 12.58 -4.03 -0.54
N GLN A 148 13.72 -4.00 0.14
CA GLN A 148 14.41 -2.77 0.50
C GLN A 148 15.92 -2.92 0.55
N ASN A 149 16.60 -1.82 0.25
CA ASN A 149 18.02 -1.64 0.42
C ASN A 149 18.27 -0.27 1.08
N ASN A 150 19.32 -0.09 1.87
CA ASN A 150 19.78 1.19 2.42
C ASN A 150 18.70 2.20 2.86
N ALA A 151 18.44 2.22 4.17
CA ALA A 151 17.49 3.10 4.86
C ALA A 151 16.06 2.94 4.35
N GLY A 152 15.17 2.47 5.20
CA GLY A 152 13.75 2.30 4.93
C GLY A 152 13.08 1.92 6.24
N ARG A 153 11.77 2.15 6.37
CA ARG A 153 11.03 1.83 7.59
C ARG A 153 9.64 1.29 7.30
N ILE A 154 9.26 0.29 8.09
CA ILE A 154 7.88 -0.01 8.44
C ILE A 154 7.67 0.58 9.83
N GLN A 155 6.76 1.55 9.97
CA GLN A 155 6.54 2.24 11.26
C GLN A 155 5.05 2.47 11.49
N ASP A 156 4.58 2.11 12.69
CA ASP A 156 3.17 2.20 13.07
C ASP A 156 2.24 1.52 12.05
N VAL A 157 2.63 0.33 11.60
CA VAL A 157 1.84 -0.49 10.66
C VAL A 157 1.31 -1.72 11.38
N SER A 158 0.05 -2.09 11.10
CA SER A 158 -0.53 -3.36 11.55
C SER A 158 -0.77 -4.26 10.33
N LEU A 159 -0.36 -5.53 10.43
CA LEU A 159 -0.71 -6.57 9.44
C LEU A 159 -1.70 -7.52 10.10
N ILE A 160 -2.92 -7.61 9.57
CA ILE A 160 -4.01 -8.40 10.15
C ILE A 160 -4.45 -9.44 9.12
N ALA A 161 -4.40 -10.72 9.48
CA ALA A 161 -5.03 -11.79 8.71
C ALA A 161 -6.27 -12.26 9.45
N LYS A 162 -7.43 -12.22 8.79
CA LYS A 162 -8.68 -12.75 9.34
C LYS A 162 -8.79 -14.22 9.00
N GLU A 163 -8.86 -15.05 10.05
CA GLU A 163 -9.19 -16.46 9.88
C GLU A 163 -10.68 -16.64 9.59
N ILE A 164 -11.01 -17.70 8.85
CA ILE A 164 -12.38 -18.22 8.85
C ILE A 164 -12.61 -18.78 10.26
N VAL A 165 -13.43 -18.10 11.06
CA VAL A 165 -14.01 -18.74 12.25
C VAL A 165 -14.95 -19.82 11.72
N ALA A 166 -14.44 -21.05 11.58
CA ALA A 166 -15.30 -22.19 11.36
C ALA A 166 -16.22 -22.27 12.59
N ASN A 167 -17.48 -21.85 12.44
CA ASN A 167 -18.50 -22.15 13.43
C ASN A 167 -18.57 -23.68 13.52
N MET A 168 -17.93 -24.24 14.55
CA MET A 168 -18.19 -25.61 14.99
C MET A 168 -19.58 -25.62 15.62
N VAL A 169 -20.61 -25.86 14.81
CA VAL A 169 -21.92 -26.38 15.25
C VAL A 169 -22.43 -27.35 14.20
#